data_AF-A0A1F5L388-F1
#
_entry.id   AF-A0A1F5L388-F1
#
_cell.length_a   1.000
_cell.length_b   1.000
_cell.length_c   1.000
_cell.angle_alpha   90.00
_cell.angle_beta   90.00
_cell.angle_gamma   90.00
#
_symmetry.space_group_name_H-M   'P 1'
#
loop_
_entity.id
_entity.type
_entity.pdbx_description
1 polymer ?
#
loop_
_entity_poly.entity_id
_entity_poly.type
_entity_poly.pdbx_seq_one_letter_code
_entity_poly.pdbx_strand_id
1 'polypeptide(L)'
;MACTLPTEKVFPIQIGSELFRLSGASIASDAPSYFSRFFEDQLNQNHDVANIRTLYIDRDPTTFREIARHLQGYHIRPQDGAQFVKLFADAQFYTLPRLMSQLFEAECFIQIGDRHFQIPRDIFSSPGDSPNFFTLGFAAFFASPSEVFPGLDRHGLLRPPAIIPPSVPNRSADVFDELLHMLRGYPLHIRNAEHRAALLRDCRYFHLRGLEQRLISHQITTNPFSQRSEIVIRLEDVRPSGIQFVYNTSETGGNVTYARPFVDEKAADLVVEIGDESSLVDGGNMRANFLGLAKQRFAGLLQAIAKKMKLPDSHPPLGQGPIKIHIDRETDLTVDGQQDSQYLALLGHKADIGDGAPPAKRPRSDHTLDAWVVRTGQWRVEVQTGPTGAREAVLVAVKLDVYTSESVRNRSRTFL
;
A
#
# COMPACT_ATOMS: atom_id res chain seq x y z
N MET A 1 27.66 26.67 -17.48
CA MET A 1 28.80 27.18 -18.26
C MET A 1 29.53 25.99 -18.83
N ALA A 2 29.98 26.06 -20.09
CA ALA A 2 30.79 25.01 -20.68
C ALA A 2 32.22 25.07 -20.11
N CYS A 3 32.81 23.91 -19.82
CA CYS A 3 34.19 23.79 -19.33
C CYS A 3 35.19 24.31 -20.38
N THR A 4 36.17 25.12 -19.98
CA THR A 4 37.15 25.77 -20.87
C THR A 4 38.53 25.12 -20.86
N LEU A 5 38.72 24.02 -20.12
CA LEU A 5 39.98 23.29 -20.07
C LEU A 5 40.41 22.75 -21.46
N PRO A 6 41.70 22.89 -21.85
CA PRO A 6 42.22 22.28 -23.06
C PRO A 6 42.08 20.76 -23.05
N THR A 7 41.43 20.20 -24.07
CA THR A 7 40.99 18.80 -24.11
C THR A 7 42.12 17.77 -23.98
N GLU A 8 43.23 17.99 -24.69
CA GLU A 8 44.37 17.06 -24.75
C GLU A 8 45.32 17.18 -23.57
N LYS A 9 45.22 18.28 -22.81
CA LYS A 9 46.15 18.57 -21.73
C LYS A 9 45.89 17.66 -20.53
N VAL A 10 46.96 17.15 -19.92
CA VAL A 10 46.89 16.25 -18.77
C VAL A 10 47.06 17.05 -17.48
N PHE A 11 46.14 16.85 -16.54
CA PHE A 11 46.07 17.52 -15.25
C PHE A 11 46.40 16.54 -14.11
N PRO A 12 47.35 16.87 -13.22
CA PRO A 12 47.73 16.01 -12.10
C PRO A 12 46.84 16.23 -10.88
N ILE A 13 46.27 15.14 -10.35
CA ILE A 13 45.40 15.12 -9.16
C ILE A 13 45.94 14.06 -8.19
N GLN A 14 46.46 14.48 -7.04
CA GLN A 14 46.90 13.61 -5.96
C GLN A 14 45.70 13.32 -5.03
N ILE A 15 45.31 12.05 -4.92
CA ILE A 15 44.26 11.57 -4.02
C ILE A 15 44.90 10.67 -2.96
N GLY A 16 44.99 11.15 -1.72
CA GLY A 16 45.68 10.46 -0.65
C GLY A 16 47.11 10.09 -1.06
N SER A 17 47.41 8.80 -1.13
CA SER A 17 48.72 8.27 -1.51
C SER A 17 48.95 8.14 -3.02
N GLU A 18 47.93 8.26 -3.88
CA GLU A 18 48.05 7.99 -5.32
C GLU A 18 47.92 9.24 -6.20
N LEU A 19 48.74 9.31 -7.25
CA LEU A 19 48.69 10.37 -8.26
C LEU A 19 47.90 9.92 -9.49
N PHE A 20 46.80 10.60 -9.77
CA PHE A 20 45.99 10.41 -10.96
C PHE A 20 46.30 11.48 -12.01
N ARG A 21 46.25 11.08 -13.28
CA ARG A 21 46.45 11.96 -14.44
C ARG A 21 45.23 11.86 -15.34
N LEU A 22 44.46 12.94 -15.43
CA LEU A 22 43.25 13.01 -16.25
C LEU A 22 43.40 14.07 -17.34
N SER A 23 42.87 13.81 -18.52
CA SER A 23 42.86 14.81 -19.60
C SER A 23 41.81 15.89 -19.32
N GLY A 24 41.95 17.05 -19.96
CA GLY A 24 40.93 18.10 -19.91
C GLY A 24 39.60 17.61 -20.45
N ALA A 25 39.60 16.74 -21.46
CA ALA A 25 38.40 16.08 -21.97
C ALA A 25 37.72 15.21 -20.90
N SER A 26 38.48 14.45 -20.10
CA SER A 26 37.92 13.65 -19.01
C SER A 26 37.33 14.51 -17.90
N ILE A 27 38.01 15.59 -17.51
CA ILE A 27 37.51 16.52 -16.47
C ILE A 27 36.26 17.26 -16.95
N ALA A 28 36.22 17.67 -18.22
CA ALA A 28 35.09 18.36 -18.83
C ALA A 28 33.84 17.48 -18.98
N SER A 29 33.98 16.15 -18.97
CA SER A 29 32.88 15.20 -19.22
C SER A 29 31.72 15.33 -18.21
N ASP A 30 32.03 15.70 -16.97
CA ASP A 30 31.07 15.90 -15.88
C ASP A 30 31.29 17.26 -15.18
N ALA A 31 31.51 18.29 -16.00
CA ALA A 31 31.63 19.67 -15.56
C ALA A 31 30.25 20.38 -15.50
N PRO A 32 30.08 21.41 -14.66
CA PRO A 32 31.09 21.99 -13.77
C PRO A 32 31.31 21.14 -12.52
N SER A 33 32.58 20.87 -12.21
CA SER A 33 33.00 20.09 -11.05
C SER A 33 34.06 20.83 -10.23
N TYR A 34 34.41 20.30 -9.07
CA TYR A 34 35.52 20.80 -8.26
C TYR A 34 36.82 20.83 -9.06
N PHE A 35 37.06 19.81 -9.90
CA PHE A 35 38.23 19.71 -10.76
C PHE A 35 38.23 20.79 -11.85
N SER A 36 37.12 20.95 -12.56
CA SER A 36 37.05 21.92 -13.66
C SER A 36 37.30 23.33 -13.13
N ARG A 37 36.64 23.72 -12.03
CA ARG A 37 36.83 25.02 -11.40
C ARG A 37 38.28 25.26 -10.96
N PHE A 38 38.88 24.30 -10.26
CA PHE A 38 40.24 24.44 -9.76
C PHE A 38 41.27 24.68 -10.88
N PHE A 39 41.19 23.90 -11.96
CA PHE A 39 42.14 24.03 -13.07
C PHE A 39 41.83 25.21 -14.00
N GLU A 40 40.56 25.58 -14.17
CA GLU A 40 40.15 26.79 -14.89
C GLU A 40 40.67 28.04 -14.15
N ASP A 41 40.50 28.11 -12.83
CA ASP A 41 41.00 29.21 -12.02
C ASP A 41 42.53 29.32 -12.10
N GLN A 42 43.24 28.19 -12.10
CA GLN A 42 44.70 28.19 -12.29
C GLN A 42 45.12 28.72 -13.66
N LEU A 43 44.44 28.31 -14.74
CA LEU A 43 44.76 28.77 -16.10
C LEU A 43 44.39 30.25 -16.32
N ASN A 44 43.34 30.72 -15.64
CA ASN A 44 42.94 32.13 -15.67
C ASN A 44 43.93 33.02 -14.89
N GLN A 45 44.48 32.53 -13.78
CA GLN A 45 45.45 33.28 -12.96
C GLN A 45 46.88 33.21 -13.50
N ASN A 46 47.27 32.07 -14.07
CA ASN A 46 48.59 31.85 -14.65
C ASN A 46 48.45 31.54 -16.14
N HIS A 47 48.82 32.51 -16.99
CA HIS A 47 48.88 32.32 -18.45
C HIS A 47 49.92 31.28 -18.90
N ASP A 48 50.75 30.78 -17.99
CA ASP A 48 51.72 29.74 -18.29
C ASP A 48 51.07 28.35 -18.27
N VAL A 49 50.66 27.93 -19.46
CA VAL A 49 50.07 26.62 -19.74
C VAL A 49 51.10 25.50 -19.46
N ALA A 50 52.39 25.75 -19.34
CA ALA A 50 53.36 24.68 -19.06
C ALA A 50 53.39 24.22 -17.59
N ASN A 51 52.99 25.08 -16.64
CA ASN A 51 53.23 24.85 -15.21
C ASN A 51 51.92 24.70 -14.40
N ILE A 52 51.19 23.60 -14.60
CA ILE A 52 50.00 23.27 -13.79
C ILE A 52 50.41 22.71 -12.44
N ARG A 53 49.85 23.25 -11.35
CA ARG A 53 50.09 22.70 -10.00
C ARG A 53 49.21 21.48 -9.77
N THR A 54 49.75 20.50 -9.05
CA THR A 54 49.00 19.30 -8.65
C THR A 54 47.89 19.67 -7.67
N LEU A 55 46.68 19.18 -7.91
CA LEU A 55 45.56 19.27 -6.98
C LEU A 55 45.70 18.17 -5.91
N TYR A 56 45.75 18.54 -4.63
CA TYR A 56 45.88 17.58 -3.53
C TYR A 56 44.55 17.43 -2.79
N ILE A 57 44.10 16.18 -2.60
CA ILE A 57 42.85 15.85 -1.92
C ILE A 57 43.08 14.65 -0.99
N ASP A 58 42.73 14.81 0.28
CA ASP A 58 42.83 13.78 1.31
C ASP A 58 41.60 12.85 1.29
N ARG A 59 41.54 11.93 0.31
CA ARG A 59 40.46 10.95 0.12
C ARG A 59 40.97 9.59 -0.30
N ASP A 60 40.09 8.60 -0.29
CA ASP A 60 40.41 7.21 -0.63
C ASP A 60 40.69 7.06 -2.14
N PRO A 61 41.91 6.67 -2.55
CA PRO A 61 42.25 6.50 -3.96
C PRO A 61 41.49 5.34 -4.62
N THR A 62 41.01 4.37 -3.84
CA THR A 62 40.25 3.23 -4.38
C THR A 62 38.90 3.68 -4.93
N THR A 63 38.16 4.47 -4.15
CA THR A 63 36.88 5.07 -4.57
C THR A 63 37.10 6.03 -5.74
N PHE A 64 38.16 6.84 -5.71
CA PHE A 64 38.46 7.78 -6.80
C PHE A 64 38.78 7.08 -8.13
N ARG A 65 39.31 5.87 -8.11
CA ARG A 65 39.59 5.10 -9.34
C ARG A 65 38.33 4.84 -10.17
N GLU A 66 37.20 4.58 -9.52
CA GLU A 66 35.91 4.45 -10.20
C GLU A 66 35.40 5.80 -10.71
N ILE A 67 35.61 6.88 -9.95
CA ILE A 67 35.28 8.24 -10.40
C ILE A 67 36.11 8.64 -11.63
N ALA A 68 37.39 8.29 -11.66
CA ALA A 68 38.26 8.49 -12.81
C ALA A 68 37.75 7.74 -14.04
N ARG A 69 37.29 6.48 -13.88
CA ARG A 69 36.64 5.72 -14.97
C ARG A 69 35.38 6.42 -15.47
N HIS A 70 34.54 6.92 -14.59
CA HIS A 70 33.36 7.72 -14.97
C HIS A 70 33.75 8.96 -15.78
N LEU A 71 34.73 9.73 -15.31
CA LEU A 71 35.25 10.90 -16.02
C LEU A 71 35.88 10.54 -17.37
N GLN A 72 36.39 9.32 -17.53
CA GLN A 72 36.88 8.79 -18.81
C GLN A 72 35.76 8.30 -19.74
N GLY A 73 34.50 8.33 -19.29
CA GLY A 73 33.32 7.96 -20.07
C GLY A 73 32.80 6.55 -19.82
N TYR A 74 33.37 5.79 -18.87
CA TYR A 74 32.86 4.46 -18.52
C TYR A 74 31.63 4.55 -17.61
N HIS A 75 30.67 3.65 -17.82
CA HIS A 75 29.54 3.48 -16.92
C HIS A 75 29.97 2.71 -15.66
N ILE A 76 29.87 3.33 -14.49
CA ILE A 76 30.18 2.69 -13.21
C ILE A 76 28.91 2.19 -12.50
N ARG A 77 29.00 0.99 -11.91
CA ARG A 77 27.94 0.37 -11.12
C ARG A 77 28.49 -0.10 -9.78
N PRO A 78 27.94 0.38 -8.64
CA PRO A 78 28.34 -0.08 -7.32
C PRO A 78 28.04 -1.57 -7.13
N GLN A 79 28.94 -2.27 -6.46
CA GLN A 79 28.84 -3.70 -6.17
C GLN A 79 27.98 -3.97 -4.94
N ASP A 80 28.03 -3.08 -3.96
CA ASP A 80 27.27 -3.18 -2.71
C ASP A 80 26.90 -1.79 -2.17
N GLY A 81 26.11 -1.79 -1.08
CA GLY A 81 25.68 -0.55 -0.44
C GLY A 81 26.83 0.27 0.14
N ALA A 82 27.89 -0.37 0.65
CA ALA A 82 29.02 0.33 1.25
C ALA A 82 29.82 1.10 0.18
N GLN A 83 30.05 0.48 -0.99
CA GLN A 83 30.66 1.12 -2.14
C GLN A 83 29.75 2.21 -2.70
N PHE A 84 28.44 1.97 -2.79
CA PHE A 84 27.46 2.97 -3.24
C PHE A 84 27.57 4.26 -2.42
N VAL A 85 27.54 4.15 -1.09
CA VAL A 85 27.58 5.30 -0.19
C VAL A 85 28.90 6.07 -0.31
N LYS A 86 30.04 5.36 -0.39
CA LYS A 86 31.36 5.99 -0.60
C LYS A 86 31.41 6.75 -1.93
N LEU A 87 30.99 6.11 -3.02
CA LEU A 87 30.97 6.71 -4.35
C LEU A 87 30.05 7.93 -4.41
N PHE A 88 28.85 7.84 -3.83
CA PHE A 88 27.89 8.94 -3.82
C PHE A 88 28.43 10.13 -2.99
N ALA A 89 29.00 9.87 -1.81
CA ALA A 89 29.59 10.90 -0.97
C ALA A 89 30.75 11.63 -1.66
N ASP A 90 31.60 10.90 -2.37
CA ASP A 90 32.72 11.47 -3.12
C ASP A 90 32.27 12.18 -4.39
N ALA A 91 31.33 11.62 -5.17
CA ALA A 91 30.72 12.29 -6.32
C ALA A 91 30.11 13.64 -5.91
N GLN A 92 29.47 13.68 -4.75
CA GLN A 92 28.88 14.87 -4.17
C GLN A 92 29.93 15.88 -3.65
N PHE A 93 31.06 15.41 -3.13
CA PHE A 93 32.17 16.26 -2.72
C PHE A 93 32.83 16.91 -3.94
N TYR A 94 33.10 16.14 -4.99
CA TYR A 94 33.66 16.62 -6.25
C TYR A 94 32.66 17.40 -7.10
N THR A 95 31.38 17.42 -6.72
CA THR A 95 30.30 18.07 -7.47
C THR A 95 30.21 17.51 -8.90
N LEU A 96 29.94 16.21 -9.03
CA LEU A 96 29.84 15.49 -10.29
C LEU A 96 28.36 15.25 -10.64
N PRO A 97 27.68 16.18 -11.31
CA PRO A 97 26.23 16.13 -11.48
C PRO A 97 25.76 14.90 -12.27
N ARG A 98 26.45 14.51 -13.35
CA ARG A 98 26.06 13.33 -14.14
C ARG A 98 26.27 12.05 -13.36
N LEU A 99 27.37 11.92 -12.61
CA LEU A 99 27.60 10.76 -11.76
C LEU A 99 26.55 10.68 -10.65
N MET A 100 26.25 11.80 -10.00
CA MET A 100 25.21 11.85 -8.97
C MET A 100 23.86 11.42 -9.52
N SER A 101 23.44 11.94 -10.69
CA SER A 101 22.19 11.52 -11.34
C SER A 101 22.20 10.03 -11.71
N GLN A 102 23.30 9.52 -12.28
CA GLN A 102 23.44 8.10 -12.62
C GLN A 102 23.31 7.21 -11.38
N LEU A 103 23.99 7.54 -10.29
CA LEU A 103 23.91 6.78 -9.03
C LEU A 103 22.52 6.90 -8.39
N PHE A 104 21.87 8.06 -8.51
CA PHE A 104 20.53 8.28 -7.98
C PHE A 104 19.49 7.42 -8.71
N GLU A 105 19.59 7.32 -10.04
CA GLU A 105 18.70 6.52 -10.88
C GLU A 105 19.01 5.01 -10.83
N ALA A 106 20.19 4.64 -10.34
CA ALA A 106 20.61 3.24 -10.19
C ALA A 106 19.82 2.49 -9.10
N GLU A 107 20.25 1.27 -8.82
CA GLU A 107 19.60 0.36 -7.87
C GLU A 107 19.57 0.89 -6.44
N CYS A 108 18.53 0.50 -5.72
CA CYS A 108 18.41 0.70 -4.29
C CYS A 108 19.23 -0.38 -3.57
N PHE A 109 20.21 0.05 -2.77
CA PHE A 109 20.97 -0.81 -1.87
C PHE A 109 20.42 -0.67 -0.46
N ILE A 110 19.91 -1.77 0.10
CA ILE A 110 19.32 -1.77 1.44
C ILE A 110 19.56 -3.10 2.15
N GLN A 111 19.72 -3.05 3.46
CA GLN A 111 19.72 -4.25 4.30
C GLN A 111 18.34 -4.46 4.92
N ILE A 112 17.75 -5.64 4.75
CA ILE A 112 16.51 -6.06 5.41
C ILE A 112 16.84 -7.26 6.28
N GLY A 113 16.64 -7.14 7.59
CA GLY A 113 17.11 -8.14 8.56
C GLY A 113 18.62 -8.36 8.44
N ASP A 114 19.01 -9.58 8.13
CA ASP A 114 20.40 -10.05 7.98
C ASP A 114 20.87 -10.09 6.51
N ARG A 115 20.02 -9.79 5.53
CA ARG A 115 20.34 -9.86 4.10
C ARG A 115 20.46 -8.49 3.45
N HIS A 116 21.43 -8.35 2.55
CA HIS A 116 21.58 -7.18 1.68
C HIS A 116 20.83 -7.41 0.36
N PHE A 117 20.11 -6.38 -0.07
CA PHE A 117 19.33 -6.38 -1.31
C PHE A 117 19.81 -5.26 -2.23
N GLN A 118 19.94 -5.59 -3.51
CA GLN A 118 20.17 -4.69 -4.62
C GLN A 118 18.95 -4.74 -5.52
N ILE A 119 18.17 -3.65 -5.53
CA ILE A 119 16.81 -3.65 -6.07
C ILE A 119 16.71 -2.61 -7.20
N PRO A 120 16.37 -3.04 -8.43
CA PRO A 120 16.05 -2.10 -9.51
C PRO A 120 14.85 -1.21 -9.13
N ARG A 121 14.93 0.10 -9.36
CA ARG A 121 13.89 1.05 -8.92
C ARG A 121 12.57 0.91 -9.66
N ASP A 122 12.65 0.54 -10.93
CA ASP A 122 11.53 0.30 -11.82
C ASP A 122 10.61 -0.82 -11.33
N ILE A 123 11.10 -1.71 -10.47
CA ILE A 123 10.29 -2.76 -9.82
C ILE A 123 9.10 -2.19 -9.03
N PHE A 124 9.21 -0.93 -8.58
CA PHE A 124 8.19 -0.23 -7.79
C PHE A 124 7.28 0.67 -8.64
N SER A 125 7.40 0.63 -9.97
CA SER A 125 6.65 1.50 -10.88
C SER A 125 5.16 1.14 -11.01
N SER A 126 4.75 -0.02 -10.48
CA SER A 126 3.36 -0.47 -10.53
C SER A 126 2.40 0.50 -9.82
N PRO A 127 1.15 0.65 -10.30
CA PRO A 127 0.16 1.50 -9.66
C PRO A 127 0.01 1.17 -8.16
N GLY A 128 0.07 2.21 -7.32
CA GLY A 128 -0.06 2.06 -5.86
C GLY A 128 1.20 1.60 -5.13
N ASP A 129 2.27 1.22 -5.84
CA ASP A 129 3.54 0.82 -5.24
C ASP A 129 4.59 1.95 -5.28
N SER A 130 4.20 3.15 -5.73
CA SER A 130 4.99 4.39 -5.63
C SER A 130 4.06 5.59 -5.34
N PRO A 131 4.48 6.57 -4.51
CA PRO A 131 5.70 6.58 -3.70
C PRO A 131 5.62 5.58 -2.54
N ASN A 132 6.76 4.98 -2.21
CA ASN A 132 6.90 3.96 -1.17
C ASN A 132 8.12 4.23 -0.25
N PHE A 133 8.37 3.33 0.70
CA PHE A 133 9.51 3.44 1.62
C PHE A 133 10.87 3.59 0.91
N PHE A 134 11.10 2.86 -0.18
CA PHE A 134 12.35 2.87 -0.93
C PHE A 134 12.51 4.12 -1.79
N THR A 135 11.44 4.62 -2.40
CA THR A 135 11.48 5.85 -3.20
C THR A 135 11.58 7.09 -2.30
N LEU A 136 10.88 7.09 -1.16
CA LEU A 136 10.85 8.22 -0.21
C LEU A 136 12.09 8.25 0.68
N GLY A 137 12.45 7.12 1.29
CA GLY A 137 13.62 7.01 2.16
C GLY A 137 14.91 7.33 1.41
N PHE A 138 15.05 6.85 0.18
CA PHE A 138 16.21 7.18 -0.63
C PHE A 138 16.31 8.68 -0.92
N ALA A 139 15.21 9.36 -1.25
CA ALA A 139 15.21 10.82 -1.45
C ALA A 139 15.56 11.60 -0.16
N ALA A 140 15.21 11.06 1.02
CA ALA A 140 15.51 11.68 2.30
C ALA A 140 16.98 11.46 2.75
N PHE A 141 17.54 10.28 2.53
CA PHE A 141 18.93 9.95 2.89
C PHE A 141 19.94 10.47 1.85
N PHE A 142 19.55 10.46 0.59
CA PHE A 142 20.33 10.94 -0.54
C PHE A 142 19.53 12.08 -1.16
N ALA A 143 19.67 13.25 -0.54
CA ALA A 143 19.57 14.56 -1.16
C ALA A 143 19.11 14.57 -2.62
N SER A 144 18.00 15.27 -2.92
CA SER A 144 17.75 15.66 -4.31
C SER A 144 18.99 16.36 -4.89
N PRO A 145 19.28 16.26 -6.20
CA PRO A 145 20.46 16.93 -6.80
C PRO A 145 20.58 18.43 -6.45
N SER A 146 19.46 19.05 -6.06
CA SER A 146 19.32 20.43 -5.58
C SER A 146 19.48 20.63 -4.07
N GLU A 147 19.22 19.64 -3.22
CA GLU A 147 19.22 19.77 -1.75
C GLU A 147 20.16 18.76 -1.10
N VAL A 148 21.43 19.14 -1.07
CA VAL A 148 22.54 18.28 -0.68
C VAL A 148 22.64 18.14 0.85
N PHE A 149 21.85 17.19 1.38
CA PHE A 149 21.55 16.85 2.78
C PHE A 149 20.47 17.74 3.42
N PRO A 150 19.25 17.21 3.66
CA PRO A 150 18.25 17.92 4.46
C PRO A 150 18.79 18.20 5.87
N GLY A 151 18.95 19.48 6.23
CA GLY A 151 19.30 19.90 7.59
C GLY A 151 20.80 19.98 7.92
N LEU A 152 21.70 19.81 6.96
CA LEU A 152 23.15 20.04 7.14
C LEU A 152 23.61 21.20 6.25
N ASP A 153 23.75 22.38 6.87
CA ASP A 153 24.35 23.54 6.20
C ASP A 153 25.85 23.27 5.97
N ARG A 154 26.29 23.37 4.72
CA ARG A 154 27.66 23.01 4.30
C ARG A 154 28.71 24.05 4.69
N HIS A 155 28.32 25.18 5.26
CA HIS A 155 29.26 26.20 5.72
C HIS A 155 30.09 25.65 6.90
N GLY A 156 31.23 25.02 6.58
CA GLY A 156 32.23 24.58 7.57
C GLY A 156 32.46 23.07 7.71
N LEU A 157 31.78 22.21 6.94
CA LEU A 157 32.05 20.77 6.97
C LEU A 157 33.30 20.43 6.13
N LEU A 158 34.43 20.24 6.80
CA LEU A 158 35.69 19.81 6.19
C LEU A 158 35.65 18.37 5.65
N ARG A 159 34.70 17.54 6.12
CA ARG A 159 34.55 16.12 5.75
C ARG A 159 33.06 15.77 5.60
N PRO A 160 32.68 14.88 4.66
CA PRO A 160 31.32 14.36 4.60
C PRO A 160 30.99 13.56 5.85
N PRO A 161 29.71 13.52 6.26
CA PRO A 161 29.27 12.64 7.33
C PRO A 161 29.54 11.17 6.98
N ALA A 162 29.82 10.36 8.01
CA ALA A 162 29.91 8.91 7.86
C ALA A 162 28.50 8.37 7.61
N ILE A 163 28.16 8.14 6.34
CA ILE A 163 26.87 7.59 5.94
C ILE A 163 27.00 6.07 5.90
N ILE A 164 26.00 5.39 6.44
CA ILE A 164 25.85 3.94 6.31
C ILE A 164 24.72 3.63 5.32
N PRO A 165 24.76 2.48 4.64
CA PRO A 165 23.63 2.04 3.83
C PRO A 165 22.36 1.95 4.68
N PRO A 166 21.18 2.26 4.11
CA PRO A 166 19.94 2.13 4.84
C PRO A 166 19.72 0.68 5.29
N SER A 167 19.16 0.51 6.49
CA SER A 167 18.88 -0.80 7.05
C SER A 167 17.53 -0.84 7.76
N VAL A 168 16.86 -1.98 7.67
CA VAL A 168 15.61 -2.30 8.36
C VAL A 168 15.81 -3.63 9.11
N PRO A 169 16.43 -3.59 10.31
CA PRO A 169 16.83 -4.81 11.02
C PRO A 169 15.64 -5.59 11.58
N ASN A 170 14.50 -4.93 11.84
CA ASN A 170 13.34 -5.52 12.51
C ASN A 170 12.34 -6.19 11.54
N ARG A 171 12.79 -6.58 10.35
CA ARG A 171 11.96 -7.20 9.30
C ARG A 171 12.62 -8.47 8.77
N SER A 172 11.79 -9.41 8.32
CA SER A 172 12.26 -10.68 7.78
C SER A 172 12.73 -10.51 6.35
N ALA A 173 13.97 -10.91 6.10
CA ALA A 173 14.52 -10.93 4.75
C ALA A 173 13.77 -11.91 3.83
N ASP A 174 13.30 -13.04 4.36
CA ASP A 174 12.59 -14.05 3.58
C ASP A 174 11.22 -13.55 3.11
N VAL A 175 10.46 -12.91 4.01
CA VAL A 175 9.19 -12.28 3.65
C VAL A 175 9.42 -11.21 2.58
N PHE A 176 10.45 -10.37 2.75
CA PHE A 176 10.76 -9.33 1.78
C PHE A 176 11.17 -9.88 0.41
N ASP A 177 11.93 -10.97 0.37
CA ASP A 177 12.31 -11.63 -0.88
C ASP A 177 11.10 -12.18 -1.64
N GLU A 178 10.11 -12.72 -0.93
CA GLU A 178 8.83 -13.12 -1.51
C GLU A 178 8.02 -11.92 -2.03
N LEU A 179 8.04 -10.77 -1.33
CA LEU A 179 7.43 -9.53 -1.84
C LEU A 179 8.12 -9.08 -3.14
N LEU A 180 9.45 -9.13 -3.21
CA LEU A 180 10.19 -8.85 -4.44
C LEU A 180 9.83 -9.84 -5.55
N HIS A 181 9.67 -11.12 -5.24
CA HIS A 181 9.21 -12.12 -6.20
C HIS A 181 7.87 -11.73 -6.85
N MET A 182 6.92 -11.25 -6.04
CA MET A 182 5.62 -10.78 -6.53
C MET A 182 5.69 -9.48 -7.32
N LEU A 183 6.56 -8.54 -6.92
CA LEU A 183 6.78 -7.28 -7.62
C LEU A 183 7.42 -7.49 -9.00
N ARG A 184 8.24 -8.53 -9.16
CA ARG A 184 8.74 -8.99 -10.48
C ARG A 184 7.64 -9.59 -11.36
N GLY A 185 6.43 -9.77 -10.84
CA GLY A 185 5.29 -10.30 -11.57
C GLY A 185 5.07 -11.81 -11.41
N TYR A 186 5.87 -12.50 -10.59
CA TYR A 186 5.70 -13.94 -10.39
C TYR A 186 4.60 -14.25 -9.37
N PRO A 187 3.84 -15.35 -9.57
CA PRO A 187 2.83 -15.77 -8.61
C PRO A 187 3.48 -16.28 -7.31
N LEU A 188 2.87 -15.97 -6.17
CA LEU A 188 3.31 -16.46 -4.85
C LEU A 188 2.30 -17.45 -4.27
N HIS A 189 2.80 -18.60 -3.83
CA HIS A 189 1.97 -19.57 -3.11
C HIS A 189 1.79 -19.17 -1.65
N ILE A 190 0.55 -18.89 -1.24
CA ILE A 190 0.23 -18.54 0.15
C ILE A 190 0.04 -19.82 0.97
N ARG A 191 1.06 -20.15 1.76
CA ARG A 191 1.11 -21.33 2.64
C ARG A 191 -0.04 -21.43 3.64
N ASN A 192 -0.32 -20.35 4.37
CA ASN A 192 -1.36 -20.28 5.40
C ASN A 192 -1.74 -18.82 5.72
N ALA A 193 -2.68 -18.63 6.65
CA ALA A 193 -3.16 -17.30 7.05
C ALA A 193 -2.07 -16.45 7.73
N GLU A 194 -1.21 -17.06 8.55
CA GLU A 194 -0.10 -16.36 9.22
C GLU A 194 0.92 -15.82 8.22
N HIS A 195 1.22 -16.62 7.20
CA HIS A 195 2.10 -16.24 6.10
C HIS A 195 1.54 -15.03 5.34
N ARG A 196 0.25 -15.06 4.98
CA ARG A 196 -0.42 -13.91 4.35
C ARG A 196 -0.37 -12.67 5.25
N ALA A 197 -0.59 -12.83 6.56
CA ALA A 197 -0.54 -11.74 7.51
C ALA A 197 0.88 -11.13 7.63
N ALA A 198 1.92 -11.95 7.56
CA ALA A 198 3.31 -11.49 7.55
C ALA A 198 3.62 -10.65 6.30
N LEU A 199 3.21 -11.12 5.12
CA LEU A 199 3.37 -10.40 3.85
C LEU A 199 2.61 -9.06 3.89
N LEU A 200 1.33 -9.06 4.28
CA LEU A 200 0.52 -7.84 4.38
C LEU A 200 1.10 -6.81 5.36
N ARG A 201 1.64 -7.28 6.48
CA ARG A 201 2.28 -6.41 7.48
C ARG A 201 3.48 -5.69 6.90
N ASP A 202 4.30 -6.37 6.11
CA ASP A 202 5.49 -5.78 5.50
C ASP A 202 5.14 -4.93 4.28
N CYS A 203 4.13 -5.28 3.47
CA CYS A 203 3.58 -4.38 2.45
C CYS A 203 3.14 -3.03 3.02
N ARG A 204 2.45 -3.04 4.17
CA ARG A 204 2.01 -1.81 4.86
C ARG A 204 3.19 -0.99 5.36
N TYR A 205 4.20 -1.64 5.92
CA TYR A 205 5.43 -0.99 6.39
C TYR A 205 6.19 -0.32 5.23
N PHE A 206 6.36 -1.02 4.11
CA PHE A 206 7.06 -0.50 2.94
C PHE A 206 6.19 0.41 2.05
N HIS A 207 4.91 0.60 2.39
CA HIS A 207 3.94 1.37 1.62
C HIS A 207 3.72 0.85 0.18
N LEU A 208 3.77 -0.46 -0.01
CA LEU A 208 3.47 -1.14 -1.28
C LEU A 208 1.96 -1.40 -1.36
N ARG A 209 1.17 -0.35 -1.65
CA ARG A 209 -0.29 -0.41 -1.55
C ARG A 209 -0.92 -1.23 -2.68
N GLY A 210 -0.32 -1.21 -3.87
CA GLY A 210 -0.78 -2.05 -4.99
C GLY A 210 -0.57 -3.53 -4.66
N LEU A 211 0.61 -3.86 -4.16
CA LEU A 211 0.93 -5.22 -3.72
C LEU A 211 0.06 -5.67 -2.53
N GLU A 212 -0.23 -4.78 -1.57
CA GLU A 212 -1.17 -5.06 -0.47
C GLU A 212 -2.53 -5.49 -1.03
N GLN A 213 -3.08 -4.76 -2.01
CA GLN A 213 -4.38 -5.06 -2.61
C GLN A 213 -4.40 -6.39 -3.38
N ARG A 214 -3.27 -6.80 -3.98
CA ARG A 214 -3.11 -8.13 -4.61
C ARG A 214 -3.09 -9.26 -3.58
N LEU A 215 -2.54 -9.00 -2.39
CA LEU A 215 -2.40 -9.98 -1.30
C LEU A 215 -3.65 -10.12 -0.43
N ILE A 216 -4.58 -9.17 -0.45
CA ILE A 216 -5.84 -9.28 0.28
C ILE A 216 -6.62 -10.52 -0.16
N SER A 217 -7.20 -11.24 0.78
CA SER A 217 -8.05 -12.40 0.47
C SER A 217 -9.37 -11.92 -0.11
N HIS A 218 -9.69 -12.38 -1.32
CA HIS A 218 -10.90 -12.01 -2.04
C HIS A 218 -11.25 -13.11 -3.03
N GLN A 219 -12.49 -13.10 -3.48
CA GLN A 219 -12.98 -13.97 -4.54
C GLN A 219 -13.82 -13.15 -5.50
N ILE A 220 -13.49 -13.18 -6.80
CA ILE A 220 -14.30 -12.56 -7.85
C ILE A 220 -14.93 -13.69 -8.66
N THR A 221 -16.26 -13.65 -8.78
CA THR A 221 -17.04 -14.64 -9.55
C THR A 221 -18.11 -13.94 -10.36
N THR A 222 -18.46 -14.49 -11.52
CA THR A 222 -19.65 -14.06 -12.25
C THR A 222 -20.85 -14.86 -11.77
N ASN A 223 -21.85 -14.16 -11.23
CA ASN A 223 -23.10 -14.77 -10.81
C ASN A 223 -23.91 -15.15 -12.08
N PRO A 224 -24.20 -16.43 -12.32
CA PRO A 224 -24.86 -16.89 -13.54
C PRO A 224 -26.35 -16.50 -13.60
N PHE A 225 -26.98 -16.15 -12.48
CA PHE A 225 -28.39 -15.76 -12.44
C PHE A 225 -28.58 -14.28 -12.75
N SER A 226 -27.68 -13.42 -12.25
CA SER A 226 -27.71 -11.98 -12.53
C SER A 226 -26.86 -11.57 -13.73
N GLN A 227 -25.96 -12.45 -14.20
CA GLN A 227 -24.94 -12.17 -15.23
C GLN A 227 -24.00 -11.00 -14.85
N ARG A 228 -23.86 -10.73 -13.54
CA ARG A 228 -23.00 -9.67 -13.00
C ARG A 228 -21.79 -10.27 -12.28
N SER A 229 -20.68 -9.53 -12.33
CA SER A 229 -19.50 -9.88 -11.55
C SER A 229 -19.73 -9.49 -10.09
N GLU A 230 -19.39 -10.37 -9.16
CA GLU A 230 -19.46 -10.15 -7.71
C GLU A 230 -18.06 -10.30 -7.11
N ILE A 231 -17.73 -9.47 -6.12
CA ILE A 231 -16.50 -9.59 -5.32
C ILE A 231 -16.84 -9.84 -3.86
N VAL A 232 -16.41 -10.98 -3.35
CA VAL A 232 -16.42 -11.31 -1.92
C VAL A 232 -15.11 -10.83 -1.31
N ILE A 233 -15.21 -9.95 -0.32
CA ILE A 233 -14.06 -9.38 0.40
C ILE A 233 -14.45 -9.11 1.86
N ARG A 234 -13.50 -9.21 2.78
CA ARG A 234 -13.75 -8.94 4.19
C ARG A 234 -13.94 -7.44 4.45
N LEU A 235 -14.80 -7.11 5.42
CA LEU A 235 -15.09 -5.72 5.79
C LEU A 235 -13.83 -4.93 6.16
N GLU A 236 -12.84 -5.56 6.81
CA GLU A 236 -11.56 -4.93 7.17
C GLU A 236 -10.70 -4.49 5.99
N ASP A 237 -10.91 -5.11 4.84
CA ASP A 237 -10.07 -4.96 3.66
C ASP A 237 -10.69 -4.03 2.62
N VAL A 238 -11.99 -3.69 2.77
CA VAL A 238 -12.66 -2.70 1.92
C VAL A 238 -12.04 -1.32 2.11
N ARG A 239 -11.63 -0.69 1.01
CA ARG A 239 -11.07 0.68 0.98
C ARG A 239 -12.09 1.69 0.41
N PRO A 240 -12.31 2.85 1.06
CA PRO A 240 -13.27 3.85 0.57
C PRO A 240 -13.06 4.31 -0.88
N SER A 241 -11.81 4.33 -1.34
CA SER A 241 -11.45 4.74 -2.71
C SER A 241 -12.01 3.78 -3.77
N GLY A 242 -12.12 2.49 -3.46
CA GLY A 242 -12.63 1.46 -4.37
C GLY A 242 -14.15 1.37 -4.45
N ILE A 243 -14.87 2.02 -3.53
CA ILE A 243 -16.32 1.99 -3.48
C ILE A 243 -16.92 2.85 -4.59
N GLN A 244 -17.92 2.29 -5.26
CA GLN A 244 -18.75 2.93 -6.25
C GLN A 244 -20.22 2.61 -5.98
N PHE A 245 -21.11 3.44 -6.51
CA PHE A 245 -22.55 3.26 -6.36
C PHE A 245 -23.22 3.32 -7.73
N VAL A 246 -24.06 2.34 -8.03
CA VAL A 246 -24.78 2.24 -9.29
C VAL A 246 -26.27 2.30 -9.01
N TYR A 247 -26.92 3.38 -9.44
CA TYR A 247 -28.37 3.54 -9.32
C TYR A 247 -29.11 2.48 -10.13
N ASN A 248 -30.26 2.02 -9.62
CA ASN A 248 -31.20 1.22 -10.38
C ASN A 248 -31.93 2.09 -11.42
N THR A 249 -32.62 1.46 -12.37
CA THR A 249 -33.34 2.14 -13.47
C THR A 249 -34.39 3.14 -13.00
N SER A 250 -35.00 2.90 -11.83
CA SER A 250 -35.98 3.79 -11.21
C SER A 250 -35.35 4.88 -10.34
N GLU A 251 -34.03 4.88 -10.17
CA GLU A 251 -33.25 5.72 -9.26
C GLU A 251 -33.76 5.74 -7.79
N THR A 252 -34.63 4.80 -7.43
CA THR A 252 -35.17 4.60 -6.08
C THR A 252 -34.21 3.83 -5.17
N GLY A 253 -33.07 3.40 -5.71
CA GLY A 253 -32.04 2.72 -4.96
C GLY A 253 -30.86 2.39 -5.86
N GLY A 254 -30.05 1.44 -5.43
CA GLY A 254 -28.92 1.00 -6.22
C GLY A 254 -28.03 0.01 -5.48
N ASN A 255 -27.08 -0.50 -6.24
CA ASN A 255 -26.13 -1.49 -5.77
C ASN A 255 -24.81 -0.80 -5.42
N VAL A 256 -24.16 -1.29 -4.37
CA VAL A 256 -22.79 -0.91 -4.06
C VAL A 256 -21.86 -1.83 -4.84
N THR A 257 -20.93 -1.24 -5.60
CA THR A 257 -19.91 -1.98 -6.34
C THR A 257 -18.53 -1.60 -5.83
N TYR A 258 -17.55 -2.48 -6.05
CA TYR A 258 -16.21 -2.35 -5.53
C TYR A 258 -15.17 -2.80 -6.57
N ALA A 259 -14.14 -1.99 -6.73
CA ALA A 259 -12.91 -2.34 -7.43
C ALA A 259 -11.75 -2.15 -6.45
N ARG A 260 -10.91 -3.18 -6.27
CA ARG A 260 -9.73 -3.05 -5.41
C ARG A 260 -8.83 -1.96 -5.99
N PRO A 261 -8.46 -0.94 -5.20
CA PRO A 261 -7.61 0.15 -5.66
C PRO A 261 -6.32 -0.39 -6.30
N PHE A 262 -5.89 0.25 -7.40
CA PHE A 262 -4.65 -0.07 -8.12
C PHE A 262 -4.59 -1.41 -8.85
N VAL A 263 -5.51 -2.34 -8.58
CA VAL A 263 -5.46 -3.71 -9.10
C VAL A 263 -6.57 -3.99 -10.09
N ASP A 264 -7.81 -3.64 -9.74
CA ASP A 264 -8.97 -3.96 -10.57
C ASP A 264 -9.29 -2.81 -11.54
N GLU A 265 -9.49 -3.15 -12.81
CA GLU A 265 -9.93 -2.20 -13.84
C GLU A 265 -11.44 -1.91 -13.76
N LYS A 266 -12.23 -2.92 -13.39
CA LYS A 266 -13.71 -2.86 -13.37
C LYS A 266 -14.24 -3.17 -11.98
N ALA A 267 -15.29 -2.46 -11.57
CA ALA A 267 -15.98 -2.74 -10.33
C ALA A 267 -16.92 -3.95 -10.47
N ALA A 268 -17.00 -4.74 -9.41
CA ALA A 268 -17.92 -5.86 -9.25
C ALA A 268 -18.88 -5.58 -8.09
N ASP A 269 -20.02 -6.25 -8.05
CA ASP A 269 -21.01 -6.09 -6.98
C ASP A 269 -20.39 -6.50 -5.64
N LEU A 270 -20.49 -5.63 -4.65
CA LEU A 270 -19.79 -5.80 -3.37
C LEU A 270 -20.55 -6.77 -2.47
N VAL A 271 -19.91 -7.90 -2.18
CA VAL A 271 -20.32 -8.84 -1.12
C VAL A 271 -19.32 -8.72 0.03
N VAL A 272 -19.78 -8.21 1.17
CA VAL A 272 -18.92 -8.01 2.34
C VAL A 272 -19.01 -9.22 3.26
N GLU A 273 -17.87 -9.84 3.54
CA GLU A 273 -17.75 -10.86 4.58
C GLU A 273 -17.47 -10.20 5.94
N ILE A 274 -18.28 -10.54 6.93
CA ILE A 274 -18.17 -10.08 8.32
C ILE A 274 -18.09 -11.33 9.21
N GLY A 275 -16.93 -11.51 9.85
CA GLY A 275 -16.64 -12.67 10.71
C GLY A 275 -16.57 -12.32 12.20
N ASP A 276 -15.84 -13.16 12.94
CA ASP A 276 -15.46 -12.99 14.34
C ASP A 276 -16.64 -12.83 15.33
N GLU A 277 -17.80 -13.44 15.02
CA GLU A 277 -18.99 -13.38 15.89
C GLU A 277 -19.44 -11.94 16.20
N SER A 278 -19.11 -11.01 15.30
CA SER A 278 -19.27 -9.58 15.50
C SER A 278 -20.62 -9.02 15.04
N SER A 279 -21.53 -9.90 14.62
CA SER A 279 -22.88 -9.52 14.16
C SER A 279 -23.96 -10.30 14.92
N LEU A 280 -25.03 -9.59 15.27
CA LEU A 280 -26.25 -10.13 15.86
C LEU A 280 -27.40 -9.92 14.88
N VAL A 281 -28.16 -10.96 14.60
CA VAL A 281 -29.31 -10.91 13.68
C VAL A 281 -30.59 -11.19 14.47
N ASP A 282 -31.51 -10.24 14.45
CA ASP A 282 -32.88 -10.43 14.89
C ASP A 282 -33.72 -10.85 13.69
N GLY A 283 -33.97 -12.16 13.58
CA GLY A 283 -34.75 -12.74 12.48
C GLY A 283 -36.24 -12.38 12.56
N GLY A 284 -36.76 -11.98 13.72
CA GLY A 284 -38.15 -11.57 13.89
C GLY A 284 -38.41 -10.18 13.32
N ASN A 285 -37.47 -9.25 13.53
CA ASN A 285 -37.58 -7.87 13.06
C ASN A 285 -36.83 -7.61 11.75
N MET A 286 -36.13 -8.60 11.21
CA MET A 286 -35.27 -8.48 10.03
C MET A 286 -34.26 -7.33 10.19
N ARG A 287 -33.54 -7.37 11.32
CA ARG A 287 -32.53 -6.36 11.69
C ARG A 287 -31.21 -7.00 12.09
N ALA A 288 -30.09 -6.43 11.65
CA ALA A 288 -28.76 -6.81 12.09
C ALA A 288 -28.09 -5.70 12.88
N ASN A 289 -27.38 -6.04 13.94
CA ASN A 289 -26.57 -5.13 14.72
C ASN A 289 -25.12 -5.62 14.75
N PHE A 290 -24.17 -4.69 14.62
CA PHE A 290 -22.75 -4.99 14.64
C PHE A 290 -22.12 -4.58 15.96
N LEU A 291 -21.07 -5.30 16.36
CA LEU A 291 -20.36 -5.12 17.63
C LEU A 291 -18.93 -4.63 17.40
N GLY A 292 -18.37 -3.94 18.40
CA GLY A 292 -16.96 -3.54 18.45
C GLY A 292 -16.45 -2.83 17.20
N LEU A 293 -15.32 -3.34 16.68
CA LEU A 293 -14.66 -2.79 15.48
C LEU A 293 -15.49 -2.97 14.21
N ALA A 294 -16.28 -4.04 14.09
CA ALA A 294 -17.14 -4.27 12.94
C ALA A 294 -18.19 -3.17 12.81
N LYS A 295 -18.79 -2.73 13.93
CA LYS A 295 -19.72 -1.60 13.96
C LYS A 295 -19.09 -0.31 13.43
N GLN A 296 -17.88 0.00 13.89
CA GLN A 296 -17.16 1.22 13.47
C GLN A 296 -16.79 1.17 11.98
N ARG A 297 -16.28 0.02 11.51
CA ARG A 297 -15.91 -0.16 10.09
C ARG A 297 -17.12 -0.12 9.17
N PHE A 298 -18.21 -0.78 9.56
CA PHE A 298 -19.44 -0.78 8.77
C PHE A 298 -20.06 0.62 8.72
N ALA A 299 -20.07 1.38 9.82
CA ALA A 299 -20.47 2.77 9.81
C ALA A 299 -19.60 3.62 8.85
N GLY A 300 -18.28 3.41 8.83
CA GLY A 300 -17.37 4.05 7.88
C GLY A 300 -17.64 3.66 6.42
N LEU A 301 -18.01 2.40 6.16
CA LEU A 301 -18.44 1.92 4.85
C LEU A 301 -19.70 2.68 4.38
N LEU A 302 -20.72 2.78 5.23
CA LEU A 302 -21.95 3.52 4.93
C LEU A 302 -21.69 5.01 4.68
N GLN A 303 -20.81 5.65 5.45
CA GLN A 303 -20.40 7.03 5.20
C GLN A 303 -19.71 7.20 3.84
N ALA A 304 -18.84 6.26 3.46
CA ALA A 304 -18.20 6.28 2.16
C ALA A 304 -19.20 6.11 1.01
N ILE A 305 -20.20 5.22 1.16
CA ILE A 305 -21.29 5.03 0.19
C ILE A 305 -22.12 6.32 0.06
N ALA A 306 -22.54 6.93 1.17
CA ALA A 306 -23.30 8.18 1.17
C ALA A 306 -22.57 9.31 0.43
N LYS A 307 -21.24 9.41 0.64
CA LYS A 307 -20.38 10.37 -0.07
C LYS A 307 -20.33 10.08 -1.58
N LYS A 308 -20.26 8.82 -2.00
CA LYS A 308 -20.27 8.41 -3.42
C LYS A 308 -21.61 8.68 -4.09
N MET A 309 -22.71 8.56 -3.34
CA MET A 309 -24.05 8.95 -3.78
C MET A 309 -24.25 10.47 -3.86
N LYS A 310 -23.33 11.28 -3.32
CA LYS A 310 -23.44 12.75 -3.21
C LYS A 310 -24.67 13.20 -2.41
N LEU A 311 -25.00 12.47 -1.35
CA LEU A 311 -26.09 12.86 -0.46
C LEU A 311 -25.74 14.15 0.30
N PRO A 312 -26.71 15.04 0.56
CA PRO A 312 -26.46 16.28 1.30
C PRO A 312 -26.12 15.97 2.76
N ASP A 313 -25.34 16.82 3.43
CA ASP A 313 -24.93 16.64 4.83
C ASP A 313 -26.13 16.62 5.81
N SER A 314 -27.28 17.16 5.40
CA SER A 314 -28.54 17.12 6.13
C SER A 314 -29.30 15.79 6.00
N HIS A 315 -28.87 14.90 5.10
CA HIS A 315 -29.48 13.59 4.91
C HIS A 315 -29.22 12.70 6.14
N PRO A 316 -30.25 12.03 6.69
CA PRO A 316 -30.05 11.08 7.79
C PRO A 316 -29.06 9.98 7.38
N PRO A 317 -28.11 9.55 8.23
CA PRO A 317 -27.12 8.58 7.78
C PRO A 317 -27.77 7.29 7.28
N LEU A 318 -27.18 6.70 6.23
CA LEU A 318 -27.72 5.50 5.56
C LEU A 318 -28.04 4.34 6.51
N GLY A 319 -27.41 4.31 7.69
CA GLY A 319 -27.84 3.50 8.81
C GLY A 319 -27.40 4.10 10.14
N GLN A 320 -28.33 4.19 11.10
CA GLN A 320 -28.04 4.39 12.51
C GLN A 320 -28.90 3.42 13.34
N GLY A 321 -28.25 2.56 14.13
CA GLY A 321 -28.94 1.46 14.82
C GLY A 321 -29.10 0.21 13.95
N PRO A 322 -29.91 -0.78 14.36
CA PRO A 322 -29.97 -2.06 13.68
C PRO A 322 -30.28 -1.88 12.18
N ILE A 323 -29.40 -2.38 11.33
CA ILE A 323 -29.47 -2.25 9.88
C ILE A 323 -30.54 -3.19 9.36
N LYS A 324 -31.34 -2.74 8.39
CA LYS A 324 -32.36 -3.59 7.75
C LYS A 324 -31.66 -4.71 6.98
N ILE A 325 -32.12 -5.94 7.17
CA ILE A 325 -31.62 -7.08 6.42
C ILE A 325 -32.72 -7.76 5.62
N HIS A 326 -32.33 -8.47 4.57
CA HIS A 326 -33.18 -9.44 3.88
C HIS A 326 -32.49 -10.80 3.90
N ILE A 327 -33.22 -11.81 4.33
CA ILE A 327 -32.85 -13.22 4.25
C ILE A 327 -33.91 -13.83 3.34
N ASP A 328 -33.50 -14.24 2.15
CA ASP A 328 -34.38 -14.80 1.13
C ASP A 328 -34.18 -16.31 1.02
N ARG A 329 -34.90 -16.94 0.07
CA ARG A 329 -34.80 -18.38 -0.18
C ARG A 329 -33.46 -18.79 -0.81
N GLU A 330 -32.73 -17.85 -1.39
CA GLU A 330 -31.44 -18.07 -2.05
C GLU A 330 -30.25 -17.91 -1.09
N THR A 331 -30.52 -17.51 0.16
CA THR A 331 -29.52 -17.39 1.21
C THR A 331 -29.04 -18.77 1.65
N ASP A 332 -27.73 -19.03 1.55
CA ASP A 332 -27.10 -20.22 2.13
C ASP A 332 -27.01 -20.07 3.66
N LEU A 333 -28.01 -20.61 4.36
CA LEU A 333 -28.13 -20.52 5.82
C LEU A 333 -27.68 -21.82 6.51
N THR A 334 -26.69 -21.71 7.39
CA THR A 334 -26.27 -22.76 8.31
C THR A 334 -26.61 -22.33 9.74
N VAL A 335 -27.36 -23.17 10.46
CA VAL A 335 -27.81 -22.92 11.84
C VAL A 335 -27.22 -23.98 12.74
N ASP A 336 -26.45 -23.58 13.75
CA ASP A 336 -25.81 -24.48 14.73
C ASP A 336 -25.00 -25.62 14.08
N GLY A 337 -24.39 -25.35 12.92
CA GLY A 337 -23.61 -26.32 12.13
C GLY A 337 -24.44 -27.25 11.23
N GLN A 338 -25.76 -27.07 11.16
CA GLN A 338 -26.65 -27.82 10.27
C GLN A 338 -27.18 -26.92 9.15
N GLN A 339 -27.11 -27.40 7.90
CA GLN A 339 -27.84 -26.78 6.78
C GLN A 339 -29.29 -27.25 6.86
N ASP A 340 -30.15 -26.44 7.47
CA ASP A 340 -31.56 -26.77 7.62
C ASP A 340 -32.46 -25.75 6.89
N SER A 341 -33.04 -26.20 5.78
CA SER A 341 -33.94 -25.42 4.93
C SER A 341 -35.28 -25.10 5.59
N GLN A 342 -35.63 -25.76 6.70
CA GLN A 342 -36.88 -25.51 7.42
C GLN A 342 -36.88 -24.16 8.16
N TYR A 343 -35.72 -23.66 8.56
CA TYR A 343 -35.61 -22.37 9.25
C TYR A 343 -35.95 -21.18 8.34
N LEU A 344 -35.61 -21.24 7.05
CA LEU A 344 -35.99 -20.21 6.07
C LEU A 344 -37.50 -20.15 5.86
N ALA A 345 -38.18 -21.30 5.87
CA ALA A 345 -39.64 -21.36 5.78
C ALA A 345 -40.34 -20.74 7.01
N LEU A 346 -39.76 -20.90 8.20
CA LEU A 346 -40.28 -20.31 9.45
C LEU A 346 -40.08 -18.78 9.51
N LEU A 347 -38.98 -18.26 8.96
CA LEU A 347 -38.75 -16.82 8.84
C LEU A 347 -39.71 -16.17 7.83
N GLY A 348 -39.92 -16.81 6.66
CA GLY A 348 -40.85 -16.33 5.63
C GLY A 348 -42.30 -16.23 6.12
N HIS A 349 -42.77 -17.21 6.91
CA HIS A 349 -44.13 -17.19 7.44
C HIS A 349 -44.40 -16.07 8.46
N LYS A 350 -43.39 -15.54 9.15
CA LYS A 350 -43.58 -14.39 10.06
C LYS A 350 -43.64 -13.04 9.32
N ALA A 351 -43.00 -12.91 8.16
CA ALA A 351 -43.01 -11.70 7.36
C ALA A 351 -44.37 -11.45 6.65
N ASP A 352 -45.08 -12.53 6.28
CA ASP A 352 -46.36 -12.45 5.56
C ASP A 352 -47.59 -12.18 6.47
N ILE A 353 -47.46 -12.27 7.81
CA ILE A 353 -48.57 -11.96 8.76
C ILE A 353 -48.58 -10.45 9.09
N GLY A 354 -48.40 -9.63 8.07
CA GLY A 354 -48.17 -8.20 8.16
C GLY A 354 -49.24 -7.36 7.46
N ASP A 355 -50.52 -7.70 7.57
CA ASP A 355 -51.59 -6.71 7.36
C ASP A 355 -52.91 -7.15 8.03
N GLY A 356 -53.42 -6.37 8.99
CA GLY A 356 -54.85 -6.40 9.35
C GLY A 356 -55.33 -7.07 10.65
N ALA A 357 -54.59 -7.13 11.77
CA ALA A 357 -55.19 -7.51 13.06
C ALA A 357 -54.78 -6.57 14.23
N PRO A 358 -55.74 -6.13 15.09
CA PRO A 358 -55.46 -5.17 16.16
C PRO A 358 -54.62 -5.78 17.29
N PRO A 359 -53.81 -4.98 18.00
CA PRO A 359 -52.82 -5.49 18.93
C PRO A 359 -53.48 -5.99 20.21
N ALA A 360 -53.53 -7.30 20.40
CA ALA A 360 -53.80 -7.89 21.70
C ALA A 360 -52.66 -7.50 22.66
N LYS A 361 -53.02 -6.98 23.85
CA LYS A 361 -52.09 -6.55 24.91
C LYS A 361 -51.08 -7.66 25.22
N ARG A 362 -49.82 -7.45 24.83
CA ARG A 362 -48.70 -8.33 25.19
C ARG A 362 -48.30 -8.09 26.65
N PRO A 363 -48.10 -9.13 27.47
CA PRO A 363 -47.49 -8.97 28.77
C PRO A 363 -46.01 -8.56 28.58
N ARG A 364 -45.50 -7.76 29.50
CA ARG A 364 -44.11 -7.27 29.52
C ARG A 364 -43.17 -8.48 29.67
N SER A 365 -42.57 -8.93 28.57
CA SER A 365 -41.57 -9.99 28.54
C SER A 365 -40.19 -9.37 28.40
N ASP A 366 -39.28 -9.73 29.32
CA ASP A 366 -37.86 -9.41 29.25
C ASP A 366 -37.28 -9.66 27.86
N HIS A 367 -36.61 -8.65 27.31
CA HIS A 367 -35.82 -8.73 26.09
C HIS A 367 -34.62 -9.66 26.33
N THR A 368 -34.56 -10.88 25.76
CA THR A 368 -33.25 -11.59 25.65
C THR A 368 -33.13 -12.80 24.69
N LEU A 369 -34.15 -13.31 23.99
CA LEU A 369 -34.02 -14.66 23.36
C LEU A 369 -34.58 -14.84 21.92
N ASP A 370 -34.37 -13.88 21.00
CA ASP A 370 -34.68 -14.08 19.56
C ASP A 370 -33.54 -13.64 18.61
N ALA A 371 -32.36 -13.27 19.14
CA ALA A 371 -31.24 -12.81 18.33
C ALA A 371 -30.22 -13.94 18.08
N TRP A 372 -29.91 -14.21 16.82
CA TRP A 372 -28.87 -15.14 16.40
C TRP A 372 -27.50 -14.47 16.38
N VAL A 373 -26.47 -15.20 16.81
CA VAL A 373 -25.07 -14.75 16.73
C VAL A 373 -24.50 -15.24 15.40
N VAL A 374 -24.09 -14.33 14.53
CA VAL A 374 -23.52 -14.68 13.22
C VAL A 374 -22.02 -14.94 13.39
N ARG A 375 -21.61 -16.20 13.21
CA ARG A 375 -20.20 -16.59 13.21
C ARG A 375 -19.47 -15.97 12.00
N THR A 376 -20.05 -16.12 10.82
CA THR A 376 -19.58 -15.51 9.57
C THR A 376 -20.77 -15.24 8.68
N GLY A 377 -20.87 -14.02 8.14
CA GLY A 377 -21.92 -13.64 7.22
C GLY A 377 -21.37 -12.90 6.00
N GLN A 378 -21.86 -13.27 4.83
CA GLN A 378 -21.59 -12.60 3.56
C GLN A 378 -22.84 -11.84 3.14
N TRP A 379 -22.68 -10.54 2.90
CA TRP A 379 -23.80 -9.63 2.70
C TRP A 379 -23.59 -8.79 1.43
N ARG A 380 -24.57 -8.81 0.52
CA ARG A 380 -24.68 -7.78 -0.53
C ARG A 380 -25.16 -6.49 0.13
N VAL A 381 -24.51 -5.38 -0.21
CA VAL A 381 -24.88 -4.06 0.32
C VAL A 381 -25.65 -3.31 -0.76
N GLU A 382 -26.88 -2.96 -0.43
CA GLU A 382 -27.79 -2.20 -1.29
C GLU A 382 -28.25 -0.92 -0.59
N VAL A 383 -28.66 0.07 -1.37
CA VAL A 383 -29.33 1.26 -0.85
C VAL A 383 -30.69 1.37 -1.50
N GLN A 384 -31.72 1.61 -0.69
CA GLN A 384 -33.09 1.81 -1.17
C GLN A 384 -33.68 3.11 -0.60
N THR A 385 -34.77 3.58 -1.20
CA THR A 385 -35.59 4.64 -0.63
C THR A 385 -36.53 4.04 0.41
N GLY A 386 -36.35 4.42 1.67
CA GLY A 386 -37.24 4.03 2.76
C GLY A 386 -38.61 4.71 2.68
N PRO A 387 -39.55 4.34 3.58
CA PRO A 387 -40.93 4.83 3.57
C PRO A 387 -41.05 6.35 3.72
N THR A 388 -40.09 6.98 4.37
CA THR A 388 -40.01 8.43 4.59
C THR A 388 -39.40 9.20 3.41
N GLY A 389 -39.03 8.51 2.33
CA GLY A 389 -38.30 9.08 1.19
C GLY A 389 -36.80 9.21 1.41
N ALA A 390 -36.30 8.95 2.62
CA ALA A 390 -34.88 8.94 2.92
C ALA A 390 -34.20 7.68 2.36
N ARG A 391 -32.97 7.81 1.85
CA ARG A 391 -32.14 6.65 1.50
C ARG A 391 -31.71 5.88 2.74
N GLU A 392 -31.83 4.56 2.72
CA GLU A 392 -31.40 3.65 3.77
C GLU A 392 -30.60 2.47 3.19
N ALA A 393 -29.60 2.00 3.93
CA ALA A 393 -28.82 0.83 3.57
C ALA A 393 -29.53 -0.45 3.99
N VAL A 394 -29.38 -1.47 3.15
CA VAL A 394 -29.97 -2.79 3.30
C VAL A 394 -28.90 -3.84 3.08
N LEU A 395 -28.89 -4.86 3.92
CA LEU A 395 -28.02 -6.02 3.76
C LEU A 395 -28.81 -7.21 3.26
N VAL A 396 -28.50 -7.69 2.06
CA VAL A 396 -29.08 -8.91 1.52
C VAL A 396 -28.14 -10.06 1.83
N ALA A 397 -28.61 -11.04 2.59
CA ALA A 397 -27.81 -12.19 2.98
C ALA A 397 -27.49 -13.06 1.76
N VAL A 398 -26.20 -13.40 1.60
CA VAL A 398 -25.74 -14.36 0.59
C VAL A 398 -25.47 -15.70 1.26
N LYS A 399 -24.73 -15.65 2.37
CA LYS A 399 -24.37 -16.81 3.18
C LYS A 399 -24.30 -16.42 4.63
N LEU A 400 -24.91 -17.21 5.52
CA LEU A 400 -24.93 -16.98 6.96
C LEU A 400 -24.62 -18.28 7.70
N ASP A 401 -23.61 -18.25 8.57
CA ASP A 401 -23.36 -19.27 9.59
C ASP A 401 -23.70 -18.66 10.96
N VAL A 402 -24.72 -19.20 11.64
CA VAL A 402 -25.30 -18.62 12.85
C VAL A 402 -25.41 -19.61 14.00
N TYR A 403 -25.27 -19.09 15.22
CA TYR A 403 -25.59 -19.78 16.47
C TYR A 403 -26.90 -19.27 17.06
N THR A 404 -27.77 -20.19 17.48
CA THR A 404 -29.06 -19.84 18.09
C THR A 404 -28.96 -19.56 19.59
N SER A 405 -27.92 -20.06 20.26
CA SER A 405 -27.72 -19.88 21.70
C SER A 405 -26.24 -19.78 22.07
N GLU A 406 -25.98 -19.11 23.19
CA GLU A 406 -24.64 -18.99 23.75
C GLU A 406 -24.03 -20.37 24.10
N SER A 407 -24.85 -21.33 24.55
CA SER A 407 -24.41 -22.69 24.88
C SER A 407 -23.84 -23.41 23.66
N VAL A 408 -24.51 -23.31 22.50
CA VAL A 408 -24.04 -23.93 21.25
C VAL A 408 -22.76 -23.25 20.77
N ARG A 409 -22.72 -21.91 20.79
CA ARG A 409 -21.52 -21.13 20.48
C ARG A 409 -20.33 -21.52 21.37
N ASN A 410 -20.52 -21.63 22.68
CA ASN A 410 -19.45 -21.98 23.60
C ASN A 410 -18.95 -23.41 23.38
N ARG A 411 -19.84 -24.33 22.96
CA ARG A 411 -19.47 -25.72 22.62
C ARG A 411 -18.62 -25.81 21.35
N SER A 412 -18.86 -24.95 20.36
CA SER A 412 -18.12 -24.96 19.10
C SER A 412 -16.74 -24.29 19.20
N ARG A 413 -16.50 -23.48 20.24
CA ARG A 413 -15.20 -22.84 20.48
C ARG A 413 -14.18 -23.83 21.02
N THR A 414 -13.14 -24.07 20.24
CA THR A 414 -11.94 -24.75 20.68
C THR A 414 -10.92 -23.74 21.21
N PHE A 415 -10.31 -24.01 22.35
CA PHE A 415 -9.12 -23.30 22.81
C PHE A 415 -7.89 -24.03 22.25
N LEU A 416 -7.01 -23.30 21.56
CA LEU A 416 -5.73 -23.82 21.05
C LEU A 416 -4.65 -23.63 22.10
#